data_AF-A0A1Z9EB80-F1
#
_entry.id   AF-A0A1Z9EB80-F1
#
_cell.length_a   1.000
_cell.length_b   1.000
_cell.length_c   1.000
_cell.angle_alpha   90.00
_cell.angle_beta   90.00
_cell.angle_gamma   90.00
#
_symmetry.space_group_name_H-M   'P 1'
#
loop_
_entity.id
_entity.type
_entity.pdbx_description
1 polymer ?
#
loop_
_entity_poly.entity_id
_entity_poly.type
_entity_poly.pdbx_seq_one_letter_code
_entity_poly.pdbx_strand_id
1 'polypeptide(L)'
;WVEFDESGQVKRDANGGEIVTWRNVWTVASVGQDIDSMSTAALRQGCSAFSLNTNKPIDCRMPVMLRAPTGLKFEPSNKDVTNPGHRQIMTLGAASTSAFIDTQGNGDPGDPLNPAPGDLKLIMRFDYHNITVLDQVSSGGSGSTLSGGVGELSVSGSITFVADEEAFSNRLWTLDEAKKTGLRESCIVENCWNQEINSNSDWLGNGNYFNALIYDMMEFDNSELSAKIKNGNFAGDKSNFQIVFDESRHITGVISAPFVETMGTIVLLTSNTFLKWLVVLNVGLLLLVAMMVVPQKENWRHVFDLTRFSERPEKLDPKTYRTRVQQALFTKIRVHHDLSRDQMATKPPAEVQSMIGDPRLVELAYSQSRTYTPKELRQMMQAIRRWGKKN
;
A
#
# COMPACT_ATOMS: atom_id res chain seq x y z
N TRP A 1 1.46 -2.85 19.02
CA TRP A 1 0.01 -2.55 19.17
C TRP A 1 -0.75 -3.77 19.62
N VAL A 2 -1.69 -3.60 20.55
CA VAL A 2 -2.52 -4.71 21.01
C VAL A 2 -3.78 -4.85 20.15
N GLU A 3 -4.10 -6.05 19.67
CA GLU A 3 -5.38 -6.32 19.01
C GLU A 3 -6.44 -6.68 20.07
N PHE A 4 -7.68 -6.23 19.89
CA PHE A 4 -8.79 -6.50 20.82
C PHE A 4 -9.77 -7.54 20.26
N ASP A 5 -10.47 -8.25 21.14
CA ASP A 5 -11.51 -9.21 20.79
C ASP A 5 -12.88 -8.54 20.53
N GLU A 6 -13.89 -9.34 20.17
CA GLU A 6 -15.24 -8.84 19.85
C GLU A 6 -15.96 -8.20 21.06
N SER A 7 -15.47 -8.43 22.28
CA SER A 7 -15.98 -7.83 23.51
C SER A 7 -15.25 -6.53 23.88
N GLY A 8 -14.28 -6.11 23.06
CA GLY A 8 -13.44 -4.92 23.30
C GLY A 8 -12.36 -5.14 24.35
N GLN A 9 -12.12 -6.38 24.79
CA GLN A 9 -11.02 -6.74 25.68
C GLN A 9 -9.74 -6.96 24.88
N VAL A 10 -8.59 -6.69 25.50
CA VAL A 10 -7.28 -7.00 24.91
C VAL A 10 -7.27 -8.49 24.53
N LYS A 11 -6.97 -8.84 23.28
CA LYS A 11 -6.72 -10.25 22.95
C LYS A 11 -5.53 -10.69 23.79
N ARG A 12 -5.72 -11.73 24.58
CA ARG A 12 -4.67 -12.32 25.40
C ARG A 12 -4.22 -13.64 24.78
N ASP A 13 -2.93 -13.94 24.93
CA ASP A 13 -2.38 -15.25 24.59
C ASP A 13 -2.89 -16.32 25.56
N ALA A 14 -2.53 -17.58 25.31
CA ALA A 14 -2.94 -18.70 26.17
C ALA A 14 -2.46 -18.58 27.63
N ASN A 15 -1.51 -17.70 27.91
CA ASN A 15 -0.92 -17.46 29.22
C ASN A 15 -1.45 -16.18 29.89
N GLY A 16 -2.43 -15.50 29.28
CA GLY A 16 -3.02 -14.27 29.81
C GLY A 16 -2.22 -13.00 29.51
N GLY A 17 -1.14 -13.09 28.74
CA GLY A 17 -0.34 -11.96 28.26
C GLY A 17 -1.04 -11.22 27.12
N GLU A 18 -0.89 -9.90 27.02
CA GLU A 18 -1.50 -9.11 25.96
C GLU A 18 -0.88 -9.47 24.59
N ILE A 19 -1.70 -9.76 23.58
CA ILE A 19 -1.21 -10.04 22.21
C ILE A 19 -0.84 -8.70 21.57
N VAL A 20 0.44 -8.34 21.75
CA VAL A 20 1.05 -7.23 21.05
C VAL A 20 1.43 -7.69 19.64
N THR A 21 0.72 -7.15 18.65
CA THR A 21 1.14 -7.23 17.25
C THR A 21 2.17 -6.13 16.98
N TRP A 22 3.41 -6.55 16.79
CA TRP A 22 4.53 -5.67 16.38
C TRP A 22 4.48 -5.30 14.90
N ARG A 23 3.60 -5.95 14.14
CA ARG A 23 3.37 -5.64 12.73
C ARG A 23 2.67 -4.31 12.53
N ASN A 24 1.85 -3.83 13.45
CA ASN A 24 1.25 -2.52 13.26
C ASN A 24 2.28 -1.46 13.65
N VAL A 25 2.65 -0.64 12.68
CA VAL A 25 3.55 0.50 12.85
C VAL A 25 2.72 1.76 12.71
N TRP A 26 3.06 2.78 13.48
CA TRP A 26 2.37 4.05 13.45
C TRP A 26 3.36 5.16 13.09
N THR A 27 2.84 6.22 12.51
CA THR A 27 3.56 7.47 12.27
C THR A 27 2.67 8.63 12.68
N VAL A 28 3.30 9.73 13.08
CA VAL A 28 2.61 11.02 13.20
C VAL A 28 2.99 11.86 11.98
N ALA A 29 2.04 12.06 11.09
CA ALA A 29 2.28 12.66 9.79
C ALA A 29 1.69 14.07 9.64
N SER A 30 2.46 14.97 9.03
CA SER A 30 2.00 16.28 8.55
C SER A 30 1.36 16.16 7.16
N VAL A 31 0.60 17.18 6.74
CA VAL A 31 -0.14 17.15 5.46
C VAL A 31 0.63 17.85 4.33
N GLY A 32 1.07 19.09 4.56
CA GLY A 32 1.69 19.94 3.55
C GLY A 32 2.97 20.63 4.02
N GLN A 33 3.62 20.09 5.06
CA GLN A 33 4.85 20.64 5.64
C GLN A 33 5.85 19.52 5.91
N ASP A 34 7.12 19.74 5.63
CA ASP A 34 8.16 18.77 5.96
C ASP A 34 8.38 18.72 7.48
N ILE A 35 8.25 17.55 8.10
CA ILE A 35 8.40 17.38 9.55
C ILE A 35 9.77 17.82 10.03
N ASP A 36 10.80 17.68 9.19
CA ASP A 36 12.18 18.07 9.50
C ASP A 36 12.34 19.60 9.59
N SER A 37 11.40 20.35 9.02
CA SER A 37 11.36 21.82 9.01
C SER A 37 10.37 22.43 10.01
N MET A 38 9.54 21.61 10.67
CA MET A 38 8.51 22.08 11.59
C MET A 38 9.07 22.61 12.90
N SER A 39 8.40 23.60 13.50
CA SER A 39 8.74 24.08 14.84
C SER A 39 8.48 23.00 15.90
N THR A 40 9.18 23.06 17.03
CA THR A 40 9.00 22.12 18.15
C THR A 40 7.58 22.12 18.71
N ALA A 41 6.90 23.28 18.67
CA ALA A 41 5.50 23.40 19.05
C ALA A 41 4.58 22.69 18.05
N ALA A 42 4.80 22.90 16.75
CA ALA A 42 4.02 22.30 15.67
C ALA A 42 4.19 20.76 15.63
N LEU A 43 5.40 20.26 15.92
CA LEU A 43 5.62 18.83 16.07
C LEU A 43 4.73 18.23 17.16
N ARG A 44 4.51 18.92 18.29
CA ARG A 44 3.70 18.38 19.39
C ARG A 44 2.18 18.64 19.25
N GLN A 45 1.75 19.22 18.15
CA GLN A 45 0.37 19.68 17.95
C GLN A 45 -0.42 18.77 17.02
N GLY A 46 -1.58 18.30 17.46
CA GLY A 46 -2.47 17.49 16.64
C GLY A 46 -3.46 18.35 15.89
N CYS A 47 -3.81 17.94 14.67
CA CYS A 47 -4.76 18.69 13.85
C CYS A 47 -6.15 18.72 14.49
N SER A 48 -6.72 19.91 14.61
CA SER A 48 -8.08 20.09 15.13
C SER A 48 -9.12 19.77 14.06
N ALA A 49 -10.33 19.36 14.47
CA ALA A 49 -11.44 19.17 13.54
C ALA A 49 -11.76 20.45 12.74
N PHE A 50 -11.56 21.63 13.34
CA PHE A 50 -11.73 22.91 12.65
C PHE A 50 -10.70 23.11 11.53
N SER A 51 -9.42 22.81 11.80
CA SER A 51 -8.34 22.89 10.80
C SER A 51 -8.60 21.96 9.61
N LEU A 52 -9.10 20.76 9.88
CA LEU A 52 -9.46 19.79 8.84
C LEU A 52 -10.68 20.24 8.03
N ASN A 53 -11.73 20.74 8.70
CA ASN A 53 -12.94 21.21 8.03
C ASN A 53 -12.72 22.47 7.18
N THR A 54 -11.78 23.32 7.58
CA THR A 54 -11.37 24.51 6.83
C THR A 54 -10.31 24.21 5.77
N ASN A 55 -9.85 22.96 5.66
CA ASN A 55 -8.79 22.49 4.77
C ASN A 55 -7.50 23.30 4.89
N LYS A 56 -7.12 23.65 6.14
CA LYS A 56 -5.87 24.32 6.47
C LYS A 56 -5.12 23.58 7.58
N PRO A 57 -4.63 22.36 7.32
CA PRO A 57 -3.86 21.57 8.29
C PRO A 57 -2.39 22.03 8.35
N ILE A 58 -2.18 23.29 8.74
CA ILE A 58 -0.86 23.92 8.90
C ILE A 58 -0.39 23.75 10.35
N ASP A 59 0.91 23.51 10.55
CA ASP A 59 1.56 23.40 11.85
C ASP A 59 0.91 22.36 12.79
N CYS A 60 0.38 21.29 12.21
CA CYS A 60 -0.25 20.20 12.93
C CYS A 60 0.03 18.85 12.27
N ARG A 61 -0.05 17.78 13.07
CA ARG A 61 0.16 16.41 12.61
C ARG A 61 -1.02 15.51 12.99
N MET A 62 -1.13 14.36 12.34
CA MET A 62 -2.15 13.35 12.61
C MET A 62 -1.52 11.97 12.72
N PRO A 63 -2.00 11.11 13.63
CA PRO A 63 -1.59 9.71 13.64
C PRO A 63 -2.08 8.99 12.37
N VAL A 64 -1.21 8.18 11.78
CA VAL A 64 -1.51 7.30 10.65
C VAL A 64 -1.01 5.89 10.98
N MET A 65 -1.86 4.91 10.72
CA MET A 65 -1.59 3.49 10.98
C MET A 65 -1.14 2.78 9.70
N LEU A 66 -0.10 1.96 9.83
CA LEU A 66 0.45 1.10 8.79
C LEU A 66 0.61 -0.33 9.35
N ARG A 67 0.65 -1.34 8.48
CA ARG A 67 0.91 -2.73 8.87
C ARG A 67 2.10 -3.28 8.09
N ALA A 68 3.19 -3.53 8.82
CA ALA A 68 4.46 -4.02 8.32
C ALA A 68 4.97 -3.18 7.13
N PRO A 69 5.05 -1.84 7.28
CA PRO A 69 5.48 -0.98 6.19
C PRO A 69 6.92 -1.28 5.78
N THR A 70 7.21 -1.08 4.49
CA THR A 70 8.58 -1.09 3.99
C THR A 70 9.09 0.34 4.00
N GLY A 71 10.07 0.63 4.85
CA GLY A 71 10.58 2.00 4.98
C GLY A 71 11.12 2.56 3.65
N LEU A 72 10.92 3.86 3.47
CA LEU A 72 11.30 4.61 2.29
C LEU A 72 12.60 5.37 2.56
N LYS A 73 13.44 5.43 1.53
CA LYS A 73 14.63 6.26 1.51
C LYS A 73 14.70 6.99 0.18
N PHE A 74 14.92 8.29 0.25
CA PHE A 74 15.16 9.11 -0.92
C PHE A 74 16.66 9.18 -1.22
N GLU A 75 17.03 8.94 -2.48
CA GLU A 75 18.37 9.17 -2.99
C GLU A 75 18.35 10.32 -4.01
N PRO A 76 19.13 11.40 -3.81
CA PRO A 76 19.15 12.53 -4.71
C PRO A 76 19.74 12.13 -6.07
N SER A 77 19.05 12.55 -7.13
CA SER A 77 19.56 12.45 -8.49
C SER A 77 20.56 13.57 -8.79
N ASN A 78 21.33 13.42 -9.87
CA ASN A 78 22.22 14.48 -10.36
C ASN A 78 21.49 15.82 -10.57
N LYS A 79 20.19 15.79 -10.95
CA LYS A 79 19.39 17.00 -11.16
C LYS A 79 19.01 17.67 -9.85
N ASP A 80 18.80 16.91 -8.77
CA ASP A 80 18.59 17.46 -7.42
C ASP A 80 19.84 18.20 -6.92
N VAL A 81 21.03 17.73 -7.32
CA VAL A 81 22.29 18.38 -6.96
C VAL A 81 22.54 19.64 -7.81
N THR A 82 22.31 19.57 -9.13
CA THR A 82 22.60 20.69 -10.04
C THR A 82 21.51 21.77 -10.06
N ASN A 83 20.26 21.40 -9.78
CA ASN A 83 19.12 22.31 -9.70
C ASN A 83 18.23 21.93 -8.49
N PRO A 84 18.63 22.26 -7.26
CA PRO A 84 17.90 21.85 -6.06
C PRO A 84 16.46 22.39 -5.97
N GLY A 85 16.13 23.46 -6.69
CA GLY A 85 14.79 24.06 -6.68
C GLY A 85 13.79 23.46 -7.67
N HIS A 86 14.18 22.47 -8.48
CA HIS A 86 13.30 21.92 -9.51
C HIS A 86 12.13 21.07 -8.98
N ARG A 87 12.23 20.62 -7.72
CA ARG A 87 11.16 19.95 -6.98
C ARG A 87 11.37 20.14 -5.48
N GLN A 88 10.30 20.14 -4.72
CA GLN A 88 10.33 20.15 -3.26
C GLN A 88 10.04 18.75 -2.75
N ILE A 89 10.88 18.26 -1.85
CA ILE A 89 10.77 16.92 -1.28
C ILE A 89 10.48 17.11 0.20
N MET A 90 9.41 16.48 0.68
CA MET A 90 8.96 16.60 2.06
C MET A 90 8.84 15.24 2.69
N THR A 91 9.41 15.09 3.89
CA THR A 91 9.10 13.96 4.76
C THR A 91 7.81 14.30 5.50
N LEU A 92 6.72 13.62 5.17
CA LEU A 92 5.44 13.88 5.84
C LEU A 92 5.30 13.03 7.10
N GLY A 93 5.85 11.81 7.11
CA GLY A 93 5.82 10.92 8.27
C GLY A 93 7.04 10.01 8.31
N ALA A 94 7.57 9.80 9.51
CA ALA A 94 8.73 8.94 9.78
C ALA A 94 8.32 7.77 10.69
N ALA A 95 9.11 6.71 10.67
CA ALA A 95 8.92 5.58 11.56
C ALA A 95 8.94 6.03 13.03
N SER A 96 8.00 5.52 13.81
CA SER A 96 7.98 5.81 15.24
C SER A 96 9.28 5.37 15.92
N THR A 97 9.64 6.05 17.01
CA THR A 97 10.80 5.68 17.83
C THR A 97 10.70 4.28 18.43
N SER A 98 9.47 3.75 18.53
CA SER A 98 9.17 2.41 19.03
C SER A 98 9.27 1.31 17.98
N ALA A 99 9.37 1.67 16.69
CA ALA A 99 9.45 0.69 15.62
C ALA A 99 10.83 0.03 15.60
N PHE A 100 10.95 -1.11 14.92
CA PHE A 100 12.20 -1.87 14.76
C PHE A 100 12.15 -2.64 13.43
N ILE A 101 13.32 -3.02 12.93
CA ILE A 101 13.46 -3.85 11.74
C ILE A 101 13.61 -5.30 12.20
N ASP A 102 12.61 -6.14 11.90
CA ASP A 102 12.62 -7.57 12.25
C ASP A 102 13.52 -8.35 11.27
N THR A 103 14.83 -8.34 11.51
CA THR A 103 15.81 -9.07 10.67
C THR A 103 15.80 -10.57 10.97
N GLN A 104 15.47 -10.94 12.21
CA GLN A 104 15.46 -12.33 12.66
C GLN A 104 14.14 -13.05 12.34
N GLY A 105 13.08 -12.32 12.03
CA GLY A 105 11.74 -12.87 11.79
C GLY A 105 11.05 -13.36 13.07
N ASN A 106 11.56 -12.96 14.24
CA ASN A 106 11.01 -13.32 15.54
C ASN A 106 9.96 -12.31 16.03
N GLY A 107 9.89 -11.14 15.41
CA GLY A 107 8.98 -10.07 15.78
C GLY A 107 9.24 -9.52 17.19
N ASP A 108 10.47 -9.64 17.70
CA ASP A 108 10.82 -9.21 19.05
C ASP A 108 11.61 -7.87 19.03
N PRO A 109 11.06 -6.76 19.53
CA PRO A 109 11.78 -5.49 19.63
C PRO A 109 12.93 -5.51 20.65
N GLY A 110 12.93 -6.48 21.59
CA GLY A 110 13.97 -6.60 22.61
C GLY A 110 15.23 -7.31 22.12
N ASP A 111 15.19 -7.92 20.92
CA ASP A 111 16.34 -8.59 20.32
C ASP A 111 17.37 -7.55 19.84
N PRO A 112 18.61 -7.55 20.36
CA PRO A 112 19.67 -6.65 19.90
C PRO A 112 20.00 -6.79 18.40
N LEU A 113 19.64 -7.91 17.78
CA LEU A 113 19.81 -8.16 16.35
C LEU A 113 18.72 -7.49 15.50
N ASN A 114 17.66 -6.98 16.10
CA ASN A 114 16.63 -6.19 15.44
C ASN A 114 16.91 -4.70 15.65
N PRO A 115 17.58 -4.03 14.71
CA PRO A 115 17.98 -2.63 14.90
C PRO A 115 16.77 -1.70 14.92
N ALA A 116 16.93 -0.59 15.64
CA ALA A 116 16.02 0.53 15.54
C ALA A 116 16.01 1.10 14.10
N PRO A 117 14.87 1.63 13.63
CA PRO A 117 14.67 1.98 12.23
C PRO A 117 15.55 3.15 11.79
N GLY A 118 16.05 4.00 12.69
CA GLY A 118 16.85 5.17 12.30
C GLY A 118 16.01 6.17 11.49
N ASP A 119 16.57 6.69 10.38
CA ASP A 119 15.91 7.65 9.47
C ASP A 119 15.06 6.92 8.40
N LEU A 120 14.10 6.11 8.84
CA LEU A 120 13.14 5.49 7.92
C LEU A 120 11.91 6.37 7.74
N LYS A 121 11.67 6.76 6.50
CA LYS A 121 10.51 7.56 6.10
C LYS A 121 9.35 6.63 5.77
N LEU A 122 8.14 6.99 6.16
CA LEU A 122 6.93 6.18 5.89
C LEU A 122 6.00 6.85 4.90
N ILE A 123 5.99 8.19 4.87
CA ILE A 123 5.22 8.97 3.92
C ILE A 123 6.12 10.10 3.40
N MET A 124 6.28 10.18 2.08
CA MET A 124 7.07 11.21 1.43
C MET A 124 6.29 11.85 0.29
N ARG A 125 6.36 13.17 0.16
CA ARG A 125 5.71 13.93 -0.90
C ARG A 125 6.72 14.70 -1.73
N PHE A 126 6.49 14.74 -3.03
CA PHE A 126 7.36 15.34 -4.04
C PHE A 126 6.52 16.30 -4.88
N ASP A 127 6.79 17.59 -4.75
CA ASP A 127 6.05 18.65 -5.41
C ASP A 127 6.91 19.27 -6.52
N TYR A 128 6.34 19.33 -7.72
CA TYR A 128 6.96 19.83 -8.93
C TYR A 128 6.27 21.13 -9.33
N HIS A 129 6.88 22.24 -8.96
CA HIS A 129 6.36 23.57 -9.21
C HIS A 129 6.62 24.03 -10.65
N ASN A 130 5.84 25.01 -11.11
CA ASN A 130 6.03 25.73 -12.37
C ASN A 130 5.99 24.84 -13.62
N ILE A 131 5.11 23.84 -13.63
CA ILE A 131 4.84 23.03 -14.82
C ILE A 131 3.89 23.82 -15.72
N THR A 132 4.34 24.15 -16.93
CA THR A 132 3.49 24.78 -17.94
C THR A 132 2.60 23.73 -18.61
N VAL A 133 1.29 23.90 -18.49
CA VAL A 133 0.27 23.04 -19.11
C VAL A 133 -0.73 23.87 -19.91
N LEU A 134 -1.47 23.23 -20.81
CA LEU A 134 -2.57 23.86 -21.55
C LEU A 134 -3.90 23.41 -20.94
N ASP A 135 -4.67 24.34 -20.37
CA ASP A 135 -5.98 24.05 -19.76
C ASP A 135 -6.91 25.27 -19.79
N GLN A 136 -8.15 25.14 -19.32
CA GLN A 136 -9.12 26.23 -19.25
C GLN A 136 -8.70 27.26 -18.19
N VAL A 137 -8.38 28.46 -18.65
CA VAL A 137 -7.98 29.58 -17.81
C VAL A 137 -9.18 30.41 -17.36
N SER A 138 -9.01 31.17 -16.27
CA SER A 138 -10.03 32.11 -15.84
C SER A 138 -10.29 33.18 -16.90
N SER A 139 -11.56 33.56 -17.11
CA SER A 139 -11.96 34.58 -18.08
C SER A 139 -11.42 35.95 -17.64
N GLY A 140 -10.21 36.28 -18.06
CA GLY A 140 -9.47 37.46 -17.63
C GLY A 140 -7.94 37.33 -17.73
N GLY A 141 -7.41 36.12 -17.84
CA GLY A 141 -6.00 35.86 -18.17
C GLY A 141 -5.66 36.29 -19.59
N SER A 142 -4.47 36.88 -19.78
CA SER A 142 -4.03 37.66 -20.96
C SER A 142 -3.83 36.88 -22.28
N GLY A 143 -4.69 35.92 -22.62
CA GLY A 143 -4.50 35.07 -23.80
C GLY A 143 -5.75 34.64 -24.59
N SER A 144 -6.99 34.86 -24.10
CA SER A 144 -8.17 34.23 -24.72
C SER A 144 -9.14 35.22 -25.38
N THR A 145 -8.75 35.77 -26.54
CA THR A 145 -9.72 36.35 -27.51
C THR A 145 -10.03 35.41 -28.69
N LEU A 146 -9.40 34.24 -28.79
CA LEU A 146 -9.72 33.25 -29.80
C LEU A 146 -9.68 31.83 -29.20
N SER A 147 -10.81 31.13 -29.25
CA SER A 147 -10.98 29.69 -28.96
C SER A 147 -11.12 29.28 -27.48
N GLY A 148 -12.38 29.20 -27.00
CA GLY A 148 -12.77 28.25 -25.95
C GLY A 148 -12.25 28.46 -24.52
N GLY A 149 -11.47 29.51 -24.25
CA GLY A 149 -10.93 29.79 -22.91
C GLY A 149 -9.79 28.86 -22.48
N VAL A 150 -9.12 28.18 -23.42
CA VAL A 150 -7.94 27.33 -23.15
C VAL A 150 -6.67 28.17 -23.34
N GLY A 151 -5.75 28.12 -22.37
CA GLY A 151 -4.49 28.87 -22.39
C GLY A 151 -3.37 28.15 -21.65
N GLU A 152 -2.17 28.73 -21.69
CA GLU A 152 -1.04 28.27 -20.89
C GLU A 152 -1.26 28.64 -19.42
N LEU A 153 -1.01 27.66 -18.55
CA LEU A 153 -1.20 27.74 -17.11
C LEU A 153 0.04 27.16 -16.42
N SER A 154 0.50 27.82 -15.36
CA SER A 154 1.50 27.25 -14.47
C SER A 154 0.80 26.45 -13.36
N VAL A 155 1.13 25.16 -13.25
CA VAL A 155 0.58 24.25 -12.24
C VAL A 155 1.69 23.54 -11.46
N SER A 156 1.33 23.03 -10.30
CA SER A 156 2.13 22.16 -9.45
C SER A 156 1.63 20.72 -9.55
N GLY A 157 2.53 19.80 -9.87
CA GLY A 157 2.28 18.37 -9.82
C GLY A 157 2.80 17.78 -8.51
N SER A 158 1.99 17.02 -7.78
CA SER A 158 2.40 16.40 -6.52
C SER A 158 2.35 14.86 -6.62
N ILE A 159 3.39 14.18 -6.13
CA ILE A 159 3.44 12.72 -6.03
C ILE A 159 3.72 12.34 -4.58
N THR A 160 2.87 11.49 -3.99
CA THR A 160 3.05 11.02 -2.61
C THR A 160 3.29 9.51 -2.58
N PHE A 161 4.35 9.11 -1.90
CA PHE A 161 4.73 7.73 -1.63
C PHE A 161 4.32 7.34 -0.22
N VAL A 162 3.67 6.18 -0.09
CA VAL A 162 3.24 5.61 1.19
C VAL A 162 3.86 4.22 1.31
N ALA A 163 4.53 3.96 2.43
CA ALA A 163 5.31 2.75 2.68
C ALA A 163 4.51 1.43 2.76
N ASP A 164 3.18 1.51 2.82
CA ASP A 164 2.28 0.37 3.00
C ASP A 164 0.95 0.58 2.26
N GLU A 165 0.51 -0.44 1.52
CA GLU A 165 -0.79 -0.45 0.85
C GLU A 165 -1.96 -0.65 1.83
N GLU A 166 -1.74 -1.32 2.96
CA GLU A 166 -2.80 -1.52 3.95
C GLU A 166 -3.23 -0.22 4.63
N ALA A 167 -2.44 0.85 4.50
CA ALA A 167 -2.81 2.20 4.93
C ALA A 167 -4.13 2.68 4.27
N PHE A 168 -4.44 2.20 3.06
CA PHE A 168 -5.68 2.50 2.32
C PHE A 168 -6.77 1.43 2.50
N SER A 169 -6.52 0.40 3.32
CA SER A 169 -7.49 -0.67 3.53
C SER A 169 -8.73 -0.17 4.29
N ASN A 170 -9.89 -0.75 3.99
CA ASN A 170 -11.12 -0.46 4.75
C ASN A 170 -10.95 -0.67 6.26
N ARG A 171 -10.05 -1.57 6.67
CA ARG A 171 -9.74 -1.85 8.07
C ARG A 171 -9.21 -0.62 8.80
N LEU A 172 -8.39 0.20 8.13
CA LEU A 172 -7.75 1.38 8.72
C LEU A 172 -8.42 2.69 8.31
N TRP A 173 -9.39 2.64 7.40
CA TRP A 173 -9.99 3.83 6.80
C TRP A 173 -10.78 4.68 7.80
N THR A 174 -11.67 4.05 8.58
CA THR A 174 -12.46 4.72 9.62
C THR A 174 -12.30 4.03 10.96
N LEU A 175 -12.43 4.79 12.04
CA LEU A 175 -12.40 4.26 13.40
C LEU A 175 -13.45 3.17 13.64
N ASP A 176 -14.66 3.31 13.10
CA ASP A 176 -15.73 2.33 13.29
C ASP A 176 -15.41 0.96 12.69
N GLU A 177 -14.80 0.92 11.50
CA GLU A 177 -14.37 -0.34 10.90
C GLU A 177 -13.14 -0.90 11.60
N ALA A 178 -12.23 -0.03 12.03
CA ALA A 178 -11.04 -0.40 12.79
C ALA A 178 -11.42 -1.06 14.12
N LYS A 179 -12.38 -0.51 14.87
CA LYS A 179 -12.93 -1.05 16.12
C LYS A 179 -13.44 -2.49 15.96
N LYS A 180 -14.08 -2.82 14.83
CA LYS A 180 -14.54 -4.20 14.53
C LYS A 180 -13.39 -5.21 14.34
N THR A 181 -12.19 -4.73 14.05
CA THR A 181 -10.98 -5.55 13.90
C THR A 181 -10.08 -5.49 15.12
N GLY A 182 -10.57 -4.90 16.21
CA GLY A 182 -9.86 -4.79 17.47
C GLY A 182 -8.78 -3.71 17.47
N LEU A 183 -9.01 -2.58 16.80
CA LEU A 183 -8.19 -1.37 16.88
C LEU A 183 -8.92 -0.28 17.68
N ARG A 184 -8.19 0.63 18.34
CA ARG A 184 -8.74 1.71 19.15
C ARG A 184 -8.24 3.08 18.68
N GLU A 185 -8.94 4.12 19.09
CA GLU A 185 -8.60 5.53 18.80
C GLU A 185 -7.35 6.00 19.55
N SER A 186 -7.17 5.56 20.79
CA SER A 186 -6.05 5.94 21.62
C SER A 186 -5.09 4.77 21.82
N CYS A 187 -3.84 5.13 22.04
CA CYS A 187 -2.79 4.17 22.31
C CYS A 187 -2.56 4.01 23.81
N ILE A 188 -2.47 2.75 24.26
CA ILE A 188 -2.34 2.38 25.68
C ILE A 188 -0.88 1.99 26.03
N VAL A 189 -0.03 1.80 25.02
CA VAL A 189 1.38 1.40 25.19
C VAL A 189 2.23 2.64 25.46
N GLU A 190 3.26 2.51 26.32
CA GLU A 190 4.16 3.62 26.65
C GLU A 190 4.76 4.26 25.40
N ASN A 191 5.33 3.51 24.46
CA ASN A 191 5.96 4.10 23.27
C ASN A 191 4.98 4.30 22.12
N CYS A 192 4.17 5.36 22.19
CA CYS A 192 3.10 5.61 21.22
C CYS A 192 2.89 7.07 20.82
N TRP A 193 2.10 7.34 19.77
CA TRP A 193 1.88 8.71 19.25
C TRP A 193 1.28 9.68 20.27
N ASN A 194 0.61 9.18 21.31
CA ASN A 194 0.13 9.99 22.43
C ASN A 194 1.27 10.69 23.19
N GLN A 195 2.51 10.22 23.05
CA GLN A 195 3.71 10.90 23.56
C GLN A 195 4.32 11.88 22.57
N GLU A 196 4.04 11.73 21.27
CA GLU A 196 4.54 12.64 20.23
C GLU A 196 3.66 13.87 20.04
N ILE A 197 2.36 13.74 20.29
CA ILE A 197 1.37 14.80 20.15
C ILE A 197 0.59 14.95 21.45
N ASN A 198 0.48 16.18 21.95
CA ASN A 198 -0.15 16.47 23.24
C ASN A 198 -1.62 16.89 23.13
N SER A 199 -2.10 17.16 21.91
CA SER A 199 -3.44 17.68 21.63
C SER A 199 -4.04 16.95 20.45
N ASN A 200 -5.36 16.69 20.45
CA ASN A 200 -6.06 15.98 19.37
C ASN A 200 -5.32 14.71 18.90
N SER A 201 -4.80 13.93 19.84
CA SER A 201 -3.94 12.78 19.56
C SER A 201 -4.71 11.51 19.19
N ASP A 202 -6.05 11.54 19.23
CA ASP A 202 -6.87 10.38 18.90
C ASP A 202 -6.81 10.05 17.41
N TRP A 203 -6.57 8.78 17.10
CA TRP A 203 -6.64 8.26 15.74
C TRP A 203 -8.08 7.95 15.36
N LEU A 204 -8.62 8.72 14.40
CA LEU A 204 -10.00 8.60 13.93
C LEU A 204 -10.12 7.77 12.63
N GLY A 205 -9.04 7.10 12.23
CA GLY A 205 -8.91 6.41 10.95
C GLY A 205 -8.02 7.18 9.97
N ASN A 206 -7.35 6.45 9.10
CA ASN A 206 -6.43 7.00 8.09
C ASN A 206 -7.15 7.88 7.06
N GLY A 207 -8.46 7.70 6.87
CA GLY A 207 -9.25 8.46 5.90
C GLY A 207 -9.19 9.97 6.13
N ASN A 208 -9.15 10.43 7.39
CA ASN A 208 -9.05 11.86 7.69
C ASN A 208 -7.73 12.46 7.21
N TYR A 209 -6.62 11.76 7.43
CA TYR A 209 -5.30 12.17 6.95
C TYR A 209 -5.25 12.19 5.43
N PHE A 210 -5.65 11.09 4.77
CA PHE A 210 -5.57 11.00 3.31
C PHE A 210 -6.52 11.96 2.61
N ASN A 211 -7.70 12.24 3.16
CA ASN A 211 -8.60 13.26 2.61
C ASN A 211 -7.99 14.66 2.70
N ALA A 212 -7.35 15.00 3.83
CA ALA A 212 -6.67 16.28 3.99
C ALA A 212 -5.46 16.41 3.04
N LEU A 213 -4.66 15.34 2.92
CA LEU A 213 -3.52 15.26 2.00
C LEU A 213 -3.95 15.42 0.55
N ILE A 214 -4.97 14.68 0.12
CA ILE A 214 -5.51 14.78 -1.24
C ILE A 214 -6.02 16.20 -1.51
N TYR A 215 -6.71 16.83 -0.54
CA TYR A 215 -7.14 18.22 -0.68
C TYR A 215 -5.95 19.15 -0.87
N ASP A 216 -4.92 19.02 -0.05
CA ASP A 216 -3.73 19.88 -0.05
C ASP A 216 -2.86 19.69 -1.31
N MET A 217 -2.92 18.51 -1.93
CA MET A 217 -2.28 18.23 -3.23
C MET A 217 -3.04 18.83 -4.41
N MET A 218 -4.29 19.27 -4.23
CA MET A 218 -5.11 19.84 -5.29
C MET A 218 -5.01 21.37 -5.28
N GLU A 219 -4.73 21.96 -6.43
CA GLU A 219 -4.58 23.41 -6.61
C GLU A 219 -5.90 24.18 -6.61
N PHE A 220 -6.66 24.11 -5.51
CA PHE A 220 -7.90 24.89 -5.36
C PHE A 220 -7.65 26.40 -5.22
N ASP A 221 -6.44 26.79 -4.86
CA ASP A 221 -5.99 28.16 -4.64
C ASP A 221 -5.39 28.83 -5.90
N ASN A 222 -5.09 28.06 -6.95
CA ASN A 222 -4.57 28.60 -8.21
C ASN A 222 -5.63 29.49 -8.88
N SER A 223 -5.41 30.81 -8.88
CA SER A 223 -6.35 31.82 -9.41
C SER A 223 -6.44 31.85 -10.93
N GLU A 224 -5.42 31.32 -11.62
CA GLU A 224 -5.35 31.24 -13.08
C GLU A 224 -6.23 30.10 -13.62
N LEU A 225 -6.48 29.05 -12.83
CA LEU A 225 -7.40 27.97 -13.18
C LEU A 225 -8.86 28.47 -13.26
N SER A 226 -9.60 28.00 -14.26
CA SER A 226 -11.03 28.28 -14.40
C SER A 226 -11.82 27.91 -13.14
N ALA A 227 -12.70 28.83 -12.69
CA ALA A 227 -13.58 28.60 -11.55
C ALA A 227 -14.50 27.38 -11.74
N LYS A 228 -14.83 27.03 -13.00
CA LYS A 228 -15.62 25.85 -13.33
C LYS A 228 -14.86 24.55 -13.03
N ILE A 229 -13.55 24.53 -13.23
CA ILE A 229 -12.72 23.36 -12.91
C ILE A 229 -12.60 23.24 -11.39
N LYS A 230 -12.29 24.35 -10.71
CA LYS A 230 -12.09 24.40 -9.24
C LYS A 230 -13.33 24.04 -8.43
N ASN A 231 -14.47 24.61 -8.83
CA ASN A 231 -15.71 24.53 -8.05
C ASN A 231 -16.74 23.57 -8.66
N GLY A 232 -16.43 22.95 -9.81
CA GLY A 232 -17.34 22.06 -10.53
C GLY A 232 -18.68 22.72 -10.88
N ASN A 233 -19.75 21.91 -10.95
CA ASN A 233 -21.08 22.40 -11.32
C ASN A 233 -21.86 22.98 -10.12
N PHE A 234 -21.47 22.65 -8.89
CA PHE A 234 -22.08 23.14 -7.64
C PHE A 234 -21.00 23.33 -6.57
N ALA A 235 -21.22 24.22 -5.60
CA ALA A 235 -20.22 24.51 -4.56
C ALA A 235 -19.72 23.24 -3.86
N GLY A 236 -18.41 22.96 -4.00
CA GLY A 236 -17.76 21.77 -3.45
C GLY A 236 -17.68 20.56 -4.39
N ASP A 237 -18.12 20.68 -5.64
CA ASP A 237 -17.94 19.66 -6.66
C ASP A 237 -16.48 19.61 -7.13
N LYS A 238 -15.81 18.50 -6.82
CA LYS A 238 -14.39 18.26 -7.11
C LYS A 238 -14.19 17.16 -8.16
N SER A 239 -15.25 16.78 -8.86
CA SER A 239 -15.24 15.67 -9.83
C SER A 239 -14.30 15.88 -11.03
N ASN A 240 -13.90 17.12 -11.29
CA ASN A 240 -12.97 17.46 -12.37
C ASN A 240 -11.51 17.06 -12.06
N PHE A 241 -11.15 16.89 -10.79
CA PHE A 241 -9.81 16.46 -10.40
C PHE A 241 -9.75 14.93 -10.41
N GLN A 242 -8.74 14.39 -11.08
CA GLN A 242 -8.49 12.96 -11.13
C GLN A 242 -7.34 12.60 -10.19
N ILE A 243 -7.50 11.48 -9.48
CA ILE A 243 -6.47 10.93 -8.61
C ILE A 243 -6.07 9.58 -9.18
N VAL A 244 -4.77 9.40 -9.39
CA VAL A 244 -4.19 8.14 -9.87
C VAL A 244 -3.56 7.43 -8.68
N PHE A 245 -4.01 6.20 -8.42
CA PHE A 245 -3.37 5.30 -7.47
C PHE A 245 -2.50 4.32 -8.24
N ASP A 246 -1.23 4.23 -7.88
CA ASP A 246 -0.32 3.20 -8.40
C ASP A 246 0.01 2.18 -7.29
N GLU A 247 -0.35 0.92 -7.53
CA GLU A 247 -0.06 -0.22 -6.64
C GLU A 247 1.17 -1.01 -7.14
N SER A 248 2.05 -0.41 -7.93
CA SER A 248 3.17 -1.11 -8.56
C SER A 248 4.00 -1.92 -7.57
N ARG A 249 3.89 -3.25 -7.70
CA ARG A 249 4.62 -4.22 -6.90
C ARG A 249 5.90 -4.60 -7.63
N HIS A 250 7.04 -4.52 -6.94
CA HIS A 250 8.23 -5.27 -7.36
C HIS A 250 7.92 -6.76 -7.19
N ILE A 251 7.45 -7.41 -8.24
CA ILE A 251 7.46 -8.86 -8.29
C ILE A 251 8.93 -9.22 -8.45
N THR A 252 9.59 -9.65 -7.37
CA THR A 252 10.86 -10.37 -7.50
C THR A 252 10.60 -11.50 -8.49
N GLY A 253 11.22 -11.43 -9.66
CA GLY A 253 10.88 -12.28 -10.79
C GLY A 253 10.83 -13.74 -10.36
N VAL A 254 9.62 -14.32 -10.38
CA VAL A 254 9.30 -15.73 -10.11
C VAL A 254 10.17 -16.68 -10.95
N ILE A 255 10.76 -16.16 -12.03
CA ILE A 255 11.64 -16.86 -12.96
C ILE A 255 13.02 -17.21 -12.34
N SER A 256 13.51 -16.44 -11.37
CA SER A 256 14.89 -16.63 -10.85
C SER A 256 15.01 -17.63 -9.70
N ALA A 257 13.97 -17.78 -8.87
CA ALA A 257 13.99 -18.68 -7.71
C ALA A 257 14.14 -20.18 -8.10
N PRO A 258 13.43 -20.72 -9.11
CA PRO A 258 13.59 -22.11 -9.53
C PRO A 258 14.99 -22.38 -10.11
N PHE A 259 15.63 -21.37 -10.71
CA PHE A 259 16.92 -21.49 -11.37
C PHE A 259 18.08 -21.65 -10.36
N VAL A 260 18.02 -20.93 -9.24
CA VAL A 260 19.01 -21.07 -8.15
C VAL A 260 18.88 -22.42 -7.46
N GLU A 261 17.66 -22.87 -7.21
CA GLU A 261 17.39 -24.14 -6.52
C GLU A 261 17.78 -25.37 -7.38
N THR A 262 17.47 -25.35 -8.68
CA THR A 262 17.89 -26.42 -9.61
C THR A 262 19.41 -26.44 -9.83
N MET A 263 20.07 -25.29 -9.92
CA MET A 263 21.53 -25.22 -10.04
C MET A 263 22.23 -25.72 -8.76
N GLY A 264 21.72 -25.36 -7.58
CA GLY A 264 22.22 -25.88 -6.31
C GLY A 264 22.11 -27.40 -6.21
N THR A 265 21.01 -27.96 -6.69
CA THR A 265 20.76 -29.41 -6.70
C THR A 265 21.67 -30.15 -7.69
N ILE A 266 21.91 -29.60 -8.89
CA ILE A 266 22.82 -30.20 -9.88
C ILE A 266 24.26 -30.24 -9.36
N VAL A 267 24.74 -29.17 -8.74
CA VAL A 267 26.10 -29.12 -8.14
C VAL A 267 26.27 -30.13 -7.01
N LEU A 268 25.22 -30.38 -6.22
CA LEU A 268 25.23 -31.39 -5.16
C LEU A 268 25.18 -32.83 -5.69
N LEU A 269 24.52 -33.07 -6.83
CA LEU A 269 24.43 -34.39 -7.46
C LEU A 269 25.73 -34.79 -8.17
N THR A 270 26.61 -33.85 -8.51
CA THR A 270 27.95 -34.18 -9.03
C THR A 270 28.89 -34.60 -7.88
N SER A 271 29.05 -35.91 -7.65
CA SER A 271 29.84 -36.45 -6.53
C SER A 271 31.36 -36.39 -6.72
N ASN A 272 31.84 -36.05 -7.92
CA ASN A 272 33.26 -36.02 -8.23
C ASN A 272 33.84 -34.64 -7.88
N THR A 273 34.80 -34.62 -6.97
CA THR A 273 35.46 -33.41 -6.46
C THR A 273 36.05 -32.55 -7.56
N PHE A 274 36.58 -33.14 -8.63
CA PHE A 274 37.15 -32.41 -9.77
C PHE A 274 36.06 -31.86 -10.70
N LEU A 275 35.03 -32.65 -11.03
CA LEU A 275 33.91 -32.21 -11.87
C LEU A 275 33.06 -31.12 -11.21
N LYS A 276 32.89 -31.15 -9.88
CA LYS A 276 32.18 -30.12 -9.12
C LYS A 276 32.80 -28.74 -9.33
N TRP A 277 34.13 -28.65 -9.26
CA TRP A 277 34.84 -27.39 -9.50
C TRP A 277 34.72 -26.93 -10.95
N LEU A 278 34.69 -27.85 -11.91
CA LEU A 278 34.53 -27.53 -13.33
C LEU A 278 33.13 -26.95 -13.64
N VAL A 279 32.08 -27.45 -12.98
CA VAL A 279 30.72 -26.90 -13.07
C VAL A 279 30.64 -25.52 -12.43
N VAL A 280 31.18 -25.35 -11.22
CA VAL A 280 31.22 -24.04 -10.54
C VAL A 280 31.98 -22.99 -11.36
N LEU A 281 33.12 -23.38 -11.95
CA LEU A 281 33.92 -22.49 -12.79
C LEU A 281 33.17 -22.13 -14.08
N ASN A 282 32.54 -23.09 -14.77
CA ASN A 282 31.74 -22.82 -15.96
C ASN A 282 30.53 -21.92 -15.67
N VAL A 283 29.79 -22.18 -14.57
CA VAL A 283 28.65 -21.33 -14.18
C VAL A 283 29.13 -19.93 -13.81
N GLY A 284 30.24 -19.80 -13.07
CA GLY A 284 30.83 -18.50 -12.76
C GLY A 284 31.28 -17.73 -14.01
N LEU A 285 31.85 -18.43 -15.00
CA LEU A 285 32.27 -17.85 -16.26
C LEU A 285 31.06 -17.41 -17.10
N LEU A 286 30.00 -18.21 -17.16
CA LEU A 286 28.73 -17.83 -17.78
C LEU A 286 28.07 -16.64 -17.08
N LEU A 287 28.17 -16.54 -15.74
CA LEU A 287 27.66 -15.41 -14.96
C LEU A 287 28.44 -14.12 -15.25
N LEU A 288 29.78 -14.20 -15.38
CA LEU A 288 30.63 -13.07 -15.77
C LEU A 288 30.34 -12.61 -17.20
N VAL A 289 30.18 -13.55 -18.13
CA VAL A 289 29.77 -13.25 -19.51
C VAL A 289 28.37 -12.65 -19.54
N ALA A 290 27.41 -13.18 -18.77
CA ALA A 290 26.08 -12.61 -18.66
C ALA A 290 26.11 -11.19 -18.08
N MET A 291 26.91 -10.94 -17.02
CA MET A 291 27.10 -9.60 -16.47
C MET A 291 27.73 -8.61 -17.46
N MET A 292 28.62 -9.09 -18.32
CA MET A 292 29.29 -8.27 -19.33
C MET A 292 28.42 -8.02 -20.57
N VAL A 293 27.65 -9.03 -20.99
CA VAL A 293 26.83 -9.00 -22.21
C VAL A 293 25.48 -8.31 -21.98
N VAL A 294 24.93 -8.32 -20.77
CA VAL A 294 23.70 -7.60 -20.42
C VAL A 294 24.06 -6.14 -20.13
N PRO A 295 23.99 -5.23 -21.13
CA PRO A 295 24.51 -3.85 -20.99
C PRO A 295 23.54 -2.98 -20.19
N GLN A 296 22.31 -3.48 -20.00
CA GLN A 296 21.28 -2.87 -19.20
C GLN A 296 20.76 -3.94 -18.26
N LYS A 297 21.21 -3.89 -17.01
CA LYS A 297 20.44 -4.48 -15.91
C LYS A 297 19.00 -4.03 -16.12
N GLU A 298 18.05 -4.96 -16.15
CA GLU A 298 16.64 -4.57 -16.07
C GLU A 298 16.54 -3.60 -14.91
N ASN A 299 16.04 -2.40 -15.20
CA ASN A 299 16.02 -1.35 -14.22
C ASN A 299 15.11 -1.87 -13.10
N TRP A 300 15.68 -2.22 -11.95
CA TRP A 300 14.90 -2.32 -10.72
C TRP A 300 14.21 -0.98 -10.40
N ARG A 301 14.60 0.09 -11.12
CA ARG A 301 13.85 1.33 -11.26
C ARG A 301 12.51 1.05 -11.94
N HIS A 302 11.46 1.07 -11.14
CA HIS A 302 10.10 1.25 -11.64
C HIS A 302 10.06 2.56 -12.44
N VAL A 303 9.81 2.46 -13.75
CA VAL A 303 9.66 3.63 -14.61
C VAL A 303 8.16 3.89 -14.75
N PHE A 304 7.71 4.95 -14.10
CA PHE A 304 6.33 5.44 -14.23
C PHE A 304 6.14 6.05 -15.62
N ASP A 305 5.40 5.36 -16.48
CA ASP A 305 4.93 5.91 -17.75
C ASP A 305 3.47 6.35 -17.61
N LEU A 306 3.26 7.62 -17.27
CA LEU A 306 1.93 8.24 -17.14
C LEU A 306 1.17 8.31 -18.47
N THR A 307 1.76 7.92 -19.60
CA THR A 307 1.08 7.89 -20.91
C THR A 307 0.41 6.55 -21.20
N ARG A 308 0.74 5.49 -20.44
CA ARG A 308 0.23 4.13 -20.65
C ARG A 308 -0.43 3.59 -19.39
N PHE A 309 -1.67 3.98 -19.16
CA PHE A 309 -2.49 3.38 -18.10
C PHE A 309 -2.97 2.00 -18.53
N SER A 310 -2.51 0.95 -17.84
CA SER A 310 -3.27 -0.30 -17.79
C SER A 310 -4.31 -0.12 -16.70
N GLU A 311 -5.54 0.25 -17.09
CA GLU A 311 -6.66 0.34 -16.16
C GLU A 311 -6.78 -0.98 -15.39
N ARG A 312 -6.99 -0.91 -14.07
CA ARG A 312 -7.39 -2.09 -13.30
C ARG A 312 -8.70 -2.58 -13.92
N PRO A 313 -8.79 -3.83 -14.43
CA PRO A 313 -10.01 -4.31 -15.06
C PRO A 313 -11.17 -4.13 -14.07
N GLU A 314 -12.14 -3.27 -14.43
CA GLU A 314 -13.30 -2.75 -13.70
C GLU A 314 -13.28 -2.85 -12.16
N LYS A 315 -13.63 -1.74 -11.50
CA LYS A 315 -13.89 -1.72 -10.04
C LYS A 315 -14.78 -2.91 -9.68
N LEU A 316 -14.20 -3.87 -8.96
CA LEU A 316 -14.82 -5.14 -8.66
C LEU A 316 -16.13 -4.91 -7.88
N ASP A 317 -17.29 -5.09 -8.53
CA ASP A 317 -18.59 -4.88 -7.91
C ASP A 317 -18.70 -5.73 -6.63
N PRO A 318 -18.97 -5.14 -5.45
CA PRO A 318 -19.21 -5.89 -4.22
C PRO A 318 -20.27 -7.00 -4.38
N LYS A 319 -21.26 -6.81 -5.26
CA LYS A 319 -22.30 -7.82 -5.55
C LYS A 319 -21.73 -9.08 -6.20
N THR A 320 -20.63 -8.95 -6.95
CA THR A 320 -19.92 -10.10 -7.56
C THR A 320 -18.94 -10.78 -6.59
N TYR A 321 -18.86 -10.35 -5.32
CA TYR A 321 -17.87 -10.92 -4.40
C TYR A 321 -18.11 -12.42 -4.18
N ARG A 322 -19.36 -12.85 -4.03
CA ARG A 322 -19.71 -14.28 -3.93
C ARG A 322 -19.32 -15.07 -5.17
N THR A 323 -19.64 -14.59 -6.36
CA THR A 323 -19.32 -15.28 -7.61
C THR A 323 -17.82 -15.40 -7.81
N ARG A 324 -17.04 -14.40 -7.40
CA ARG A 324 -15.57 -14.46 -7.41
C ARG A 324 -15.01 -15.49 -6.42
N VAL A 325 -15.54 -15.56 -5.20
CA VAL A 325 -15.12 -16.58 -4.22
C VAL A 325 -15.47 -17.99 -4.74
N GLN A 326 -16.62 -18.16 -5.38
CA GLN A 326 -17.04 -19.41 -6.02
C GLN A 326 -16.14 -19.78 -7.21
N GLN A 327 -15.82 -18.82 -8.08
CA GLN A 327 -14.88 -18.99 -9.19
C GLN A 327 -13.47 -19.35 -8.70
N ALA A 328 -13.02 -18.74 -7.60
CA ALA A 328 -11.74 -19.06 -6.97
C ALA A 328 -11.72 -20.51 -6.44
N LEU A 329 -12.82 -20.97 -5.82
CA LEU A 329 -12.97 -22.38 -5.41
C LEU A 329 -12.88 -23.32 -6.61
N PHE A 330 -13.67 -23.11 -7.68
CA PHE A 330 -13.63 -23.97 -8.87
C PHE A 330 -12.26 -23.94 -9.55
N THR A 331 -11.63 -22.78 -9.64
CA THR A 331 -10.28 -22.65 -10.19
C THR A 331 -9.27 -23.43 -9.33
N LYS A 332 -9.41 -23.40 -8.01
CA LYS A 332 -8.53 -24.15 -7.11
C LYS A 332 -8.73 -25.66 -7.23
N ILE A 333 -9.96 -26.14 -7.31
CA ILE A 333 -10.28 -27.56 -7.56
C ILE A 333 -9.66 -27.97 -8.90
N ARG A 334 -9.81 -27.12 -9.92
CA ARG A 334 -9.30 -27.38 -11.28
C ARG A 334 -7.79 -27.56 -11.28
N VAL A 335 -7.07 -26.67 -10.61
CA VAL A 335 -5.60 -26.74 -10.48
C VAL A 335 -5.19 -27.92 -9.60
N HIS A 336 -5.91 -28.21 -8.52
CA HIS A 336 -5.56 -29.31 -7.61
C HIS A 336 -5.74 -30.70 -8.24
N HIS A 337 -6.70 -30.85 -9.16
CA HIS A 337 -6.98 -32.10 -9.86
C HIS A 337 -6.47 -32.12 -11.31
N ASP A 338 -5.60 -31.17 -11.69
CA ASP A 338 -5.03 -31.03 -13.04
C ASP A 338 -6.06 -31.07 -14.18
N LEU A 339 -7.24 -30.48 -13.96
CA LEU A 339 -8.33 -30.44 -14.93
C LEU A 339 -8.23 -29.21 -15.84
N SER A 340 -8.61 -29.37 -17.11
CA SER A 340 -8.89 -28.21 -17.97
C SER A 340 -10.27 -27.61 -17.65
N ARG A 341 -10.54 -26.38 -18.12
CA ARG A 341 -11.85 -25.73 -17.90
C ARG A 341 -12.98 -26.56 -18.49
N ASP A 342 -12.76 -27.12 -19.68
CA ASP A 342 -13.77 -27.89 -20.41
C ASP A 342 -13.95 -29.28 -19.78
N GLN A 343 -12.87 -29.90 -19.30
CA GLN A 343 -12.95 -31.17 -18.55
C GLN A 343 -13.75 -30.99 -17.26
N MET A 344 -13.54 -29.91 -16.51
CA MET A 344 -14.31 -29.60 -15.31
C MET A 344 -15.80 -29.38 -15.63
N ALA A 345 -16.13 -28.74 -16.75
CA ALA A 345 -17.52 -28.51 -17.15
C ALA A 345 -18.27 -29.81 -17.51
N THR A 346 -17.54 -30.85 -17.96
CA THR A 346 -18.10 -32.17 -18.27
C THR A 346 -18.28 -33.08 -17.06
N LYS A 347 -17.75 -32.71 -15.89
CA LYS A 347 -17.83 -33.52 -14.67
C LYS A 347 -19.22 -33.40 -14.03
N PRO A 348 -19.84 -34.53 -13.61
CA PRO A 348 -21.12 -34.48 -12.93
C PRO A 348 -20.99 -33.78 -11.56
N PRO A 349 -22.01 -33.03 -11.11
CA PRO A 349 -21.95 -32.29 -9.85
C PRO A 349 -21.61 -33.16 -8.63
N ALA A 350 -22.07 -34.41 -8.59
CA ALA A 350 -21.76 -35.34 -7.49
C ALA A 350 -20.27 -35.67 -7.38
N GLU A 351 -19.56 -35.79 -8.52
CA GLU A 351 -18.12 -36.03 -8.54
C GLU A 351 -17.35 -34.77 -8.11
N VAL A 352 -17.85 -33.58 -8.47
CA VAL A 352 -17.25 -32.33 -8.00
C VAL A 352 -17.46 -32.12 -6.50
N GLN A 353 -18.61 -32.52 -5.96
CA GLN A 353 -18.87 -32.48 -4.52
C GLN A 353 -17.95 -33.42 -3.74
N SER A 354 -17.70 -34.63 -4.26
CA SER A 354 -16.75 -35.56 -3.63
C SER A 354 -15.30 -35.09 -3.74
N MET A 355 -14.93 -34.40 -4.83
CA MET A 355 -13.62 -33.75 -4.95
C MET A 355 -13.41 -32.67 -3.89
N ILE A 356 -14.45 -31.90 -3.53
CA ILE A 356 -14.37 -30.84 -2.51
C ILE A 356 -14.23 -31.41 -1.09
N GLY A 357 -15.03 -32.40 -0.72
CA GLY A 357 -14.97 -33.07 0.58
C GLY A 357 -15.36 -32.24 1.82
N ASP A 358 -15.33 -30.90 1.76
CA ASP A 358 -15.80 -30.01 2.82
C ASP A 358 -17.26 -29.57 2.58
N PRO A 359 -18.21 -29.90 3.48
CA PRO A 359 -19.62 -29.58 3.30
C PRO A 359 -19.89 -28.06 3.20
N ARG A 360 -19.08 -27.20 3.83
CA ARG A 360 -19.26 -25.74 3.78
C ARG A 360 -18.85 -25.17 2.42
N LEU A 361 -17.82 -25.74 1.80
CA LEU A 361 -17.37 -25.37 0.46
C LEU A 361 -18.28 -25.94 -0.63
N VAL A 362 -18.85 -27.12 -0.41
CA VAL A 362 -19.90 -27.69 -1.28
C VAL A 362 -21.14 -26.80 -1.28
N GLU A 363 -21.56 -26.31 -0.10
CA GLU A 363 -22.67 -25.37 0.01
C GLU A 363 -22.38 -24.08 -0.75
N LEU A 364 -21.19 -23.50 -0.61
CA LEU A 364 -20.79 -22.33 -1.39
C LEU A 364 -20.82 -22.58 -2.92
N ALA A 365 -20.42 -23.78 -3.36
CA ALA A 365 -20.32 -24.13 -4.77
C ALA A 365 -21.70 -24.28 -5.45
N TYR A 366 -22.71 -24.80 -4.74
CA TYR A 366 -24.00 -25.20 -5.34
C TYR A 366 -25.23 -24.53 -4.75
N SER A 367 -25.17 -23.94 -3.54
CA SER A 367 -26.31 -23.20 -3.01
C SER A 367 -26.52 -21.93 -3.86
N GLN A 368 -27.76 -21.69 -4.30
CA GLN A 368 -28.16 -20.44 -4.95
C GLN A 368 -28.92 -19.52 -3.99
N SER A 369 -29.68 -20.09 -3.04
CA SER A 369 -30.60 -19.38 -2.14
C SER A 369 -29.94 -18.72 -0.92
N ARG A 370 -28.75 -19.16 -0.48
CA ARG A 370 -28.11 -18.61 0.72
C ARG A 370 -27.42 -17.29 0.43
N THR A 371 -27.79 -16.24 1.16
CA THR A 371 -27.05 -14.98 1.21
C THR A 371 -25.92 -15.12 2.23
N TYR A 372 -24.71 -14.72 1.82
CA TYR A 372 -23.53 -14.75 2.70
C TYR A 372 -23.16 -13.34 3.08
N THR A 373 -22.82 -13.13 4.35
CA THR A 373 -22.23 -11.88 4.81
C THR A 373 -20.79 -11.74 4.29
N PRO A 374 -20.25 -10.51 4.14
CA PRO A 374 -18.85 -10.32 3.78
C PRO A 374 -17.86 -11.02 4.71
N LYS A 375 -18.20 -11.15 6.01
CA LYS A 375 -17.41 -11.88 7.02
C LYS A 375 -17.37 -13.38 6.73
N GLU A 376 -18.53 -14.00 6.47
CA GLU A 376 -18.60 -15.42 6.13
C GLU A 376 -17.84 -15.73 4.82
N LEU A 377 -17.96 -14.88 3.80
CA LEU A 377 -17.21 -15.07 2.54
C LEU A 377 -15.69 -14.97 2.74
N ARG A 378 -15.20 -14.13 3.66
CA ARG A 378 -13.77 -14.11 4.03
C ARG A 378 -13.34 -15.40 4.74
N GLN A 379 -14.16 -15.94 5.63
CA GLN A 379 -13.90 -17.23 6.27
C GLN A 379 -13.88 -18.36 5.23
N MET A 380 -14.80 -18.34 4.25
CA MET A 380 -14.79 -19.29 3.13
C MET A 380 -13.53 -19.13 2.27
N MET A 381 -13.06 -17.92 1.98
CA MET A 381 -11.78 -17.71 1.27
C MET A 381 -10.58 -18.27 2.04
N GLN A 382 -10.55 -18.14 3.37
CA GLN A 382 -9.50 -18.75 4.19
C GLN A 382 -9.58 -20.27 4.17
N ALA A 383 -10.79 -20.84 4.23
CA ALA A 383 -11.02 -22.28 4.08
C ALA A 383 -10.57 -22.76 2.69
N ILE A 384 -10.94 -22.06 1.61
CA ILE A 384 -10.46 -22.32 0.25
C ILE A 384 -8.94 -22.26 0.21
N ARG A 385 -8.27 -21.31 0.86
CA ARG A 385 -6.79 -21.22 0.86
C ARG A 385 -6.12 -22.41 1.56
N ARG A 386 -6.73 -22.91 2.64
CA ARG A 386 -6.24 -24.07 3.42
C ARG A 386 -6.59 -25.41 2.78
N TRP A 387 -7.69 -25.46 2.03
CA TRP A 387 -8.17 -26.65 1.33
C TRP A 387 -7.08 -27.26 0.42
N GLY A 388 -6.83 -28.56 0.54
CA GLY A 388 -5.79 -29.29 -0.20
C GLY A 388 -4.38 -29.21 0.38
N LYS A 389 -4.12 -28.41 1.44
CA LYS A 389 -2.86 -28.49 2.18
C LYS A 389 -2.99 -29.56 3.27
N LYS A 390 -2.12 -30.57 3.28
CA LYS A 390 -1.96 -31.46 4.43
C LYS A 390 -1.53 -30.59 5.62
N ASN A 391 -2.19 -30.75 6.76
CA ASN A 391 -1.80 -30.11 8.03
C ASN A 391 -0.37 -30.49 8.41
#